data_AF-A0A8C1KNF7-F1
#
_entry.id   AF-A0A8C1KNF7-F1
#
_cell.length_a   1.000
_cell.length_b   1.000
_cell.length_c   1.000
_cell.angle_alpha   90.00
_cell.angle_beta   90.00
_cell.angle_gamma   90.00
#
_symmetry.space_group_name_H-M   'P 1'
#
loop_
_entity.id
_entity.type
_entity.pdbx_description
1 polymer ?
#
loop_
_entity_poly.entity_id
_entity_poly.type
_entity_poly.pdbx_seq_one_letter_code
_entity_poly.pdbx_strand_id
1 'polypeptide(L)'
;MRLTPMLQQIRNGMKVYNLLDVIGKHQTLCSNLFVPKKDDDRPDADYIMSIIVPELSEKGSPRQARENAIINFLQDFLQDLEITGQNEDQQMCEPLTQEELLSQEEHWSQQTHVSLSVPTVMQWLTGQRHKPLLPSERADFKINLRY
;
A
#
# COMPACT_ATOMS: atom_id res chain seq x y z
N MET A 1 -3.22 -6.33 -28.53
CA MET A 1 -4.59 -6.39 -27.97
C MET A 1 -5.17 -4.99 -27.88
N ARG A 2 -6.45 -4.77 -28.20
CA ARG A 2 -7.11 -3.48 -27.98
C ARG A 2 -7.68 -3.45 -26.57
N LEU A 3 -7.03 -2.73 -25.65
CA LEU A 3 -7.43 -2.65 -24.24
C LEU A 3 -8.81 -2.03 -24.05
N THR A 4 -9.11 -0.97 -24.80
CA THR A 4 -10.38 -0.22 -24.71
C THR A 4 -11.64 -1.08 -24.90
N PRO A 5 -11.79 -1.90 -25.96
CA PRO A 5 -12.97 -2.74 -26.11
C PRO A 5 -13.09 -3.84 -25.05
N MET A 6 -11.97 -4.35 -24.53
CA MET A 6 -11.99 -5.34 -23.44
C MET A 6 -12.48 -4.69 -22.13
N LEU A 7 -11.95 -3.52 -21.77
CA LEU A 7 -12.40 -2.77 -20.61
C LEU A 7 -13.88 -2.35 -20.71
N GLN A 8 -14.35 -2.02 -21.92
CA GLN A 8 -15.77 -1.75 -22.17
C GLN A 8 -16.64 -2.99 -21.95
N GLN A 9 -16.21 -4.17 -22.39
CA GLN A 9 -16.94 -5.41 -22.15
C GLN A 9 -16.99 -5.76 -20.66
N ILE A 10 -15.87 -5.62 -19.94
CA ILE A 10 -15.83 -5.83 -18.48
C ILE A 10 -16.81 -4.84 -17.80
N ARG A 11 -16.78 -3.56 -18.16
CA ARG A 11 -17.72 -2.55 -17.64
C ARG A 11 -19.18 -2.92 -17.92
N ASN A 12 -19.49 -3.35 -19.13
CA ASN A 12 -20.84 -3.76 -19.51
C ASN A 12 -21.29 -4.99 -18.73
N GLY A 13 -20.42 -5.98 -18.52
CA GLY A 13 -20.69 -7.15 -17.68
C GLY A 13 -21.00 -6.76 -16.23
N MET A 14 -20.21 -5.85 -15.64
CA MET A 14 -20.47 -5.34 -14.28
C MET A 14 -21.81 -4.60 -14.18
N LYS A 15 -22.21 -3.90 -15.25
CA LYS A 15 -23.49 -3.19 -15.30
C LYS A 15 -24.71 -4.13 -15.25
N VAL A 16 -24.63 -5.32 -15.87
CA VAL A 16 -25.74 -6.30 -15.89
C VAL A 16 -26.15 -6.72 -14.47
N TYR A 17 -25.20 -6.81 -13.55
CA TYR A 17 -25.42 -7.20 -12.16
C TYR A 17 -25.61 -6.01 -11.20
N ASN A 18 -25.80 -4.80 -11.74
CA ASN A 18 -25.90 -3.57 -10.97
C ASN A 18 -24.66 -3.27 -10.09
N LEU A 19 -23.51 -3.88 -10.41
CA LEU A 19 -22.32 -3.78 -9.57
C LEU A 19 -21.71 -2.36 -9.59
N LEU A 20 -21.86 -1.64 -10.71
CA LEU A 20 -21.37 -0.26 -10.83
C LEU A 20 -22.04 0.68 -9.82
N ASP A 21 -23.36 0.54 -9.62
CA ASP A 21 -24.12 1.36 -8.68
C ASP A 21 -23.80 0.98 -7.23
N VAL A 22 -23.61 -0.32 -6.96
CA VAL A 22 -23.20 -0.82 -5.64
C VAL A 22 -21.80 -0.32 -5.28
N ILE A 23 -20.83 -0.39 -6.20
CA ILE A 23 -19.47 0.13 -5.98
C ILE A 23 -19.51 1.65 -5.73
N GLY A 24 -20.33 2.39 -6.49
CA GLY A 24 -20.46 3.84 -6.32
C GLY A 24 -21.08 4.23 -4.97
N LYS A 25 -22.06 3.47 -4.47
CA LYS A 25 -22.74 3.74 -3.19
C LYS A 25 -21.99 3.21 -1.97
N HIS A 26 -21.27 2.10 -2.13
CA HIS A 26 -20.64 1.37 -1.03
C HIS A 26 -19.16 1.11 -1.32
N GLN A 27 -18.42 2.16 -1.70
CA GLN A 27 -17.02 2.06 -2.11
C GLN A 27 -16.14 1.38 -1.05
N THR A 28 -16.37 1.67 0.23
CA THR A 28 -15.59 1.09 1.34
C THR A 28 -15.79 -0.42 1.47
N LEU A 29 -17.01 -0.92 1.30
CA LEU A 29 -17.34 -2.35 1.33
C LEU A 29 -16.81 -3.07 0.09
N CYS A 30 -16.95 -2.45 -1.08
CA CYS A 30 -16.51 -3.03 -2.34
C CYS A 30 -15.00 -2.95 -2.56
N SER A 31 -14.28 -2.09 -1.83
CA SER A 31 -12.82 -1.97 -1.95
C SER A 31 -12.10 -3.33 -1.76
N ASN A 32 -12.63 -4.20 -0.91
CA ASN A 32 -12.09 -5.52 -0.60
C ASN A 32 -12.17 -6.50 -1.78
N LEU A 33 -13.09 -6.28 -2.71
CA LEU A 33 -13.24 -7.11 -3.91
C LEU A 33 -12.08 -6.92 -4.88
N PHE A 34 -11.42 -5.76 -4.80
CA PHE A 34 -10.36 -5.35 -5.71
C PHE A 34 -9.01 -5.22 -5.02
N VAL A 35 -9.00 -5.11 -3.70
CA VAL A 35 -7.79 -4.99 -2.87
C VAL A 35 -7.86 -6.01 -1.74
N PRO A 36 -6.90 -6.94 -1.65
CA PRO A 36 -6.78 -7.85 -0.52
C PRO A 36 -6.72 -7.08 0.80
N LYS A 37 -7.59 -7.42 1.75
CA LYS A 37 -7.66 -6.81 3.09
C LYS A 37 -7.11 -7.70 4.21
N LYS A 38 -6.46 -8.83 3.91
CA LYS A 38 -5.79 -9.59 4.97
C LYS A 38 -4.70 -8.71 5.57
N ASP A 39 -4.68 -8.56 6.89
CA ASP A 39 -3.66 -7.77 7.59
C ASP A 39 -2.24 -8.24 7.25
N ASP A 40 -2.07 -9.54 6.95
CA ASP A 40 -0.82 -10.16 6.50
C ASP A 40 -0.32 -9.68 5.11
N ASP A 41 -1.19 -9.09 4.29
CA ASP A 41 -0.87 -8.65 2.92
C ASP A 41 -0.42 -7.18 2.83
N ARG A 42 -0.56 -6.41 3.92
CA ARG A 42 0.00 -5.05 4.00
C ARG A 42 1.52 -5.16 4.14
N PRO A 43 2.32 -4.55 3.24
CA PRO A 43 3.77 -4.56 3.38
C PRO A 43 4.18 -3.75 4.61
N ASP A 44 5.02 -4.36 5.43
CA ASP A 44 5.72 -3.75 6.55
C ASP A 44 7.20 -3.48 6.18
N ALA A 45 7.91 -2.76 7.04
CA ALA A 45 9.30 -2.38 6.86
C ALA A 45 10.17 -3.63 6.71
N ASP A 46 9.93 -4.64 7.54
CA ASP A 46 10.64 -5.93 7.51
C ASP A 46 10.47 -6.64 6.17
N TYR A 47 9.25 -6.66 5.62
CA TYR A 47 8.98 -7.22 4.31
C TYR A 47 9.76 -6.49 3.21
N ILE A 48 9.71 -5.15 3.16
CA ILE A 48 10.44 -4.38 2.15
C ILE A 48 11.95 -4.67 2.24
N MET A 49 12.50 -4.69 3.46
CA MET A 49 13.91 -5.00 3.66
C MET A 49 14.27 -6.42 3.25
N SER A 50 13.36 -7.40 3.39
CA SER A 50 13.58 -8.79 2.98
C SER A 50 13.60 -9.02 1.46
N ILE A 51 12.94 -8.15 0.69
CA ILE A 51 12.88 -8.23 -0.77
C ILE A 51 13.94 -7.35 -1.45
N ILE A 52 14.51 -6.37 -0.73
CA ILE A 52 15.63 -5.57 -1.22
C ILE A 52 16.89 -6.43 -1.28
N VAL A 53 17.58 -6.36 -2.41
CA VAL A 53 18.87 -7.02 -2.66
C VAL A 53 19.85 -5.93 -3.09
N PRO A 54 20.63 -5.37 -2.15
CA PRO A 54 21.62 -4.34 -2.47
C PRO A 54 22.82 -4.95 -3.20
N GLU A 55 23.15 -4.39 -4.37
CA GLU A 55 24.39 -4.68 -5.09
C GLU A 55 25.50 -3.78 -4.53
N LEU A 56 26.13 -4.25 -3.45
CA LEU A 56 27.17 -3.51 -2.75
C LEU A 56 28.51 -3.54 -3.49
N SER A 57 29.27 -2.47 -3.29
CA SER A 57 30.67 -2.35 -3.67
C SER A 57 31.56 -3.35 -2.91
N GLU A 58 32.81 -3.46 -3.36
CA GLU A 58 33.79 -4.38 -2.82
C GLU A 58 33.87 -4.35 -1.28
N LYS A 59 33.92 -5.55 -0.68
CA LYS A 59 33.92 -5.72 0.76
C LYS A 59 35.09 -4.98 1.42
N GLY A 60 34.80 -4.16 2.42
CA GLY A 60 35.79 -3.37 3.15
C GLY A 60 36.15 -2.03 2.50
N SER A 61 35.57 -1.70 1.34
CA SER A 61 35.78 -0.39 0.71
C SER A 61 35.07 0.73 1.48
N PRO A 62 35.60 1.97 1.45
CA PRO A 62 34.89 3.13 2.02
C PRO A 62 33.56 3.39 1.30
N ARG A 63 33.42 2.93 0.05
CA ARG A 63 32.19 3.00 -0.72
C ARG A 63 31.12 2.06 -0.15
N GLN A 64 31.47 0.81 0.16
CA GLN A 64 30.56 -0.13 0.81
C GLN A 64 30.05 0.40 2.16
N ALA A 65 30.90 1.06 2.95
CA ALA A 65 30.48 1.64 4.22
C ALA A 65 29.38 2.71 4.04
N ARG A 66 29.48 3.53 2.98
CA ARG A 66 28.45 4.52 2.65
C ARG A 66 27.16 3.87 2.15
N GLU A 67 27.27 2.86 1.30
CA GLU A 67 26.11 2.13 0.76
C GLU A 67 25.33 1.42 1.88
N ASN A 68 26.02 0.77 2.81
CA ASN A 68 25.40 0.19 4.00
C ASN A 68 24.72 1.26 4.88
N ALA A 69 25.33 2.43 5.04
CA ALA A 69 24.68 3.52 5.77
C ALA A 69 23.38 3.99 5.11
N ILE A 70 23.31 3.96 3.76
CA ILE A 70 22.08 4.27 3.02
C ILE A 70 21.01 3.20 3.26
N ILE A 71 21.36 1.91 3.24
CA ILE A 71 20.41 0.83 3.52
C ILE A 71 19.88 0.91 4.95
N ASN A 72 20.75 1.16 5.92
CA ASN A 72 20.34 1.32 7.32
C ASN A 72 19.40 2.53 7.48
N PHE A 73 19.73 3.66 6.86
CA PHE A 73 18.86 4.83 6.88
C PHE A 73 17.49 4.55 6.25
N LEU A 74 17.45 3.79 5.15
CA LEU A 74 16.18 3.38 4.54
C LEU A 74 15.37 2.49 5.49
N GLN A 75 16.02 1.57 6.20
CA GLN A 75 15.37 0.73 7.20
C GLN A 75 14.78 1.58 8.34
N ASP A 76 15.59 2.46 8.94
CA ASP A 76 15.16 3.36 10.02
C ASP A 76 13.97 4.22 9.56
N PHE A 77 14.07 4.79 8.36
CA PHE A 77 13.01 5.59 7.75
C PHE A 77 11.71 4.80 7.57
N LEU A 78 11.77 3.56 7.08
CA LEU A 78 10.58 2.73 6.92
C LEU A 78 9.94 2.39 8.27
N GLN A 79 10.75 2.09 9.28
CA GLN A 79 10.26 1.81 10.64
C GLN A 79 9.60 3.05 11.28
N ASP A 80 10.18 4.24 11.10
CA ASP A 80 9.59 5.50 11.57
C ASP A 80 8.21 5.75 10.96
N LEU A 81 8.01 5.39 9.68
CA LEU A 81 6.70 5.49 9.02
C LEU A 81 5.67 4.53 9.61
N GLU A 82 6.07 3.34 10.07
CA GLU A 82 5.17 2.40 10.72
C GLU A 82 4.71 2.90 12.07
N ILE A 83 5.65 3.41 12.87
CA ILE A 83 5.37 3.97 14.19
C ILE A 83 4.43 5.17 14.06
N THR A 84 4.67 6.05 13.08
CA THR A 84 3.85 7.24 12.85
C THR A 84 2.45 6.87 12.34
N GLY A 85 2.34 5.93 11.39
CA GLY A 85 1.07 5.52 10.80
C GLY A 85 0.16 4.71 11.73
N GLN A 86 0.70 3.97 12.70
CA GLN A 86 -0.10 3.24 13.69
C GLN A 86 -0.87 4.17 14.64
N ASN A 87 -0.36 5.38 14.88
CA ASN A 87 -1.01 6.36 15.76
C ASN A 87 -2.28 6.98 15.12
N GLU A 88 -2.36 7.01 13.79
CA GLU A 88 -3.53 7.52 13.06
C GLU A 88 -4.69 6.50 13.06
N ASP A 89 -4.39 5.20 12.96
CA ASP A 89 -5.39 4.13 12.95
C ASP A 89 -6.00 3.88 14.35
N GLN A 90 -5.30 4.22 15.45
CA GLN A 90 -5.78 4.04 16.83
C GLN A 90 -6.72 5.15 17.34
N GLN A 91 -6.75 6.34 16.71
CA GLN A 91 -7.69 7.41 17.06
C GLN A 91 -9.13 7.17 16.53
N MET A 92 -9.36 6.08 15.79
CA MET A 92 -10.62 5.76 15.12
C MET A 92 -11.53 4.78 15.89
N CYS A 93 -11.14 4.33 17.09
CA CYS A 93 -11.87 3.29 17.86
C CYS A 93 -12.33 3.73 19.26
N GLU A 94 -12.59 5.03 19.50
CA GLU A 94 -13.44 5.45 20.62
C GLU A 94 -14.92 5.37 20.19
N PRO A 95 -15.82 4.76 20.98
CA PRO A 95 -17.22 4.62 20.60
C PRO A 95 -17.91 5.99 20.64
N LEU A 96 -18.19 6.55 19.45
CA LEU A 96 -18.85 7.86 19.30
C LEU A 96 -20.32 7.82 19.73
N THR A 97 -20.79 8.92 20.32
CA THR A 97 -22.16 9.08 20.80
C THR A 97 -23.11 9.48 19.67
N GLN A 98 -24.41 9.24 19.86
CA GLN A 98 -25.43 9.37 18.81
C GLN A 98 -25.63 10.81 18.28
N GLU A 99 -25.15 11.82 19.00
CA GLU A 99 -25.16 13.24 18.57
C GLU A 99 -24.02 13.56 17.57
N GLU A 100 -22.91 12.83 17.59
CA GLU A 100 -21.76 13.07 16.71
C GLU A 100 -21.97 12.49 15.30
N LEU A 101 -22.79 11.45 15.16
CA LEU A 101 -23.15 10.83 13.87
C LEU A 101 -23.93 11.79 12.95
N LEU A 102 -24.81 12.61 13.51
CA LEU A 102 -25.60 13.58 12.74
C LEU A 102 -24.77 14.78 12.27
N SER A 103 -23.61 14.99 12.87
CA SER A 103 -22.68 16.08 12.54
C SER A 103 -21.65 15.69 11.46
N GLN A 104 -21.53 14.39 11.15
CA GLN A 104 -20.55 13.84 10.19
C GLN A 104 -21.02 13.85 8.72
N GLU A 105 -22.30 14.09 8.44
CA GLU A 105 -22.80 14.07 7.05
C GLU A 105 -22.24 15.22 6.19
N GLU A 106 -21.79 16.32 6.81
CA GLU A 106 -21.31 17.50 6.08
C GLU A 106 -19.78 17.54 5.83
N HIS A 107 -19.02 16.53 6.28
CA HIS A 107 -17.54 16.60 6.30
C HIS A 107 -16.80 15.74 5.26
N TRP A 108 -17.48 14.91 4.46
CA TRP A 108 -16.84 13.95 3.55
C TRP A 108 -16.25 14.57 2.26
N SER A 109 -15.97 15.87 2.25
CA SER A 109 -15.28 16.54 1.13
C SER A 109 -13.84 16.94 1.47
N GLN A 110 -13.22 16.32 2.46
CA GLN A 110 -11.85 16.62 2.80
C GLN A 110 -10.90 15.70 2.08
N GLN A 111 -10.30 16.29 1.04
CA GLN A 111 -8.99 16.01 0.49
C GLN A 111 -8.28 14.88 1.24
N THR A 112 -8.29 13.67 0.67
CA THR A 112 -7.44 12.57 1.12
C THR A 112 -5.98 13.04 1.08
N HIS A 113 -5.47 13.52 2.22
CA HIS A 113 -4.04 13.73 2.39
C HIS A 113 -3.41 12.35 2.27
N VAL A 114 -2.63 12.13 1.21
CA VAL A 114 -1.85 10.91 1.07
C VAL A 114 -0.78 10.96 2.14
N SER A 115 -1.02 10.35 3.30
CA SER A 115 0.00 10.17 4.32
C SER A 115 1.06 9.21 3.78
N LEU A 116 2.32 9.58 3.99
CA LEU A 116 3.43 8.73 3.60
C LEU A 116 3.42 7.49 4.49
N SER A 117 3.37 6.31 3.88
CA SER A 117 3.30 5.03 4.59
C SER A 117 4.16 4.00 3.89
N VAL A 118 4.49 2.91 4.58
CA VAL A 118 5.25 1.79 4.00
C VAL A 118 4.62 1.25 2.70
N PRO A 119 3.28 1.02 2.62
CA PRO A 119 2.62 0.69 1.36
C PRO A 119 2.80 1.73 0.25
N THR A 120 2.84 3.02 0.59
CA THR A 120 3.08 4.11 -0.39
C THR A 120 4.51 4.05 -0.93
N VAL A 121 5.50 3.72 -0.09
CA VAL A 121 6.89 3.52 -0.52
C VAL A 121 7.01 2.28 -1.41
N MET A 122 6.38 1.17 -1.04
CA MET A 122 6.32 -0.04 -1.86
C MET A 122 5.70 0.25 -3.24
N GLN A 123 4.61 1.02 -3.28
CA GLN A 123 3.95 1.46 -4.51
C GLN A 123 4.87 2.32 -5.38
N TRP A 124 5.67 3.20 -4.77
CA TRP A 124 6.62 4.03 -5.50
C TRP A 124 7.76 3.19 -6.10
N LEU A 125 8.29 2.23 -5.35
CA LEU A 125 9.37 1.34 -5.80
C LEU A 125 8.93 0.36 -6.90
N THR A 126 7.71 -0.16 -6.79
CA THR A 126 7.30 -1.36 -7.56
C THR A 126 6.08 -1.13 -8.46
N GLY A 127 5.40 0.00 -8.32
CA GLY A 127 4.09 0.22 -8.95
C GLY A 127 2.95 -0.55 -8.27
N GLN A 128 3.18 -1.24 -7.16
CA GLN A 128 2.17 -1.96 -6.39
C GLN A 128 2.29 -1.66 -4.89
N ARG A 129 1.16 -1.34 -4.23
CA ARG A 129 1.11 -1.03 -2.80
C ARG A 129 1.00 -2.26 -1.89
N HIS A 130 0.94 -3.46 -2.47
CA HIS A 130 0.63 -4.71 -1.79
C HIS A 130 1.68 -5.78 -2.08
N LYS A 131 1.81 -6.76 -1.19
CA LYS A 131 2.63 -7.96 -1.43
C LYS A 131 2.04 -8.75 -2.62
N PRO A 132 2.84 -9.39 -3.50
CA PRO A 132 2.34 -10.29 -4.53
C PRO A 132 1.35 -11.31 -3.95
N LEU A 133 0.31 -11.67 -4.68
CA LEU A 133 -0.74 -12.54 -4.12
C LEU A 133 -0.32 -14.00 -4.04
N LEU A 134 0.44 -14.48 -5.02
CA LEU A 134 0.84 -15.88 -5.10
C LEU A 134 2.10 -16.13 -4.27
N PRO A 135 2.17 -17.19 -3.44
CA PRO A 135 3.37 -17.53 -2.68
C PRO A 135 4.62 -17.72 -3.55
N SER A 136 4.45 -18.29 -4.75
CA SER A 136 5.54 -18.44 -5.72
C SER A 136 6.07 -17.10 -6.19
N GLU A 137 5.19 -16.14 -6.49
CA GLU A 137 5.60 -14.79 -6.87
C GLU A 137 6.28 -14.06 -5.72
N ARG A 138 5.79 -14.23 -4.48
CA ARG A 138 6.43 -13.65 -3.28
C ARG A 138 7.87 -14.13 -3.09
N ALA A 139 8.12 -15.42 -3.33
CA ALA A 139 9.45 -16.02 -3.15
C ALA A 139 10.47 -15.42 -4.13
N ASP A 140 10.04 -15.17 -5.37
CA ASP A 140 10.90 -14.70 -6.46
C ASP A 140 10.95 -13.16 -6.56
N PHE A 141 10.05 -12.45 -5.87
CA PHE A 141 9.98 -10.99 -5.94
C PHE A 141 11.15 -10.33 -5.20
N LYS A 142 12.06 -9.69 -5.95
CA LYS A 142 13.25 -8.99 -5.42
C LYS A 142 13.43 -7.62 -6.07
N ILE A 143 13.89 -6.66 -5.27
CA ILE A 143 14.22 -5.29 -5.69
C ILE A 143 15.74 -5.14 -5.65
N ASN A 144 16.38 -5.05 -6.81
CA ASN A 144 17.83 -4.86 -6.88
C ASN A 144 18.18 -3.37 -6.78
N LEU A 145 18.98 -2.99 -5.79
CA LEU A 145 19.47 -1.62 -5.62
C LEU A 145 20.92 -1.54 -6.11
N ARG A 146 21.19 -0.65 -7.05
CA ARG A 146 22.51 -0.42 -7.63
C ARG A 146 22.97 1.01 -7.32
N TYR A 147 24.27 1.17 -7.03
CA TYR A 147 24.90 2.42 -6.60
C TYR A 147 25.91 2.96 -7.61
#